data_AF-A0A947VEZ6-F1
#
_entry.id   AF-A0A947VEZ6-F1
#
_cell.length_a   1.000
_cell.length_b   1.000
_cell.length_c   1.000
_cell.angle_alpha   90.00
_cell.angle_beta   90.00
_cell.angle_gamma   90.00
#
_symmetry.space_group_name_H-M   'P 1'
#
loop_
_entity.id
_entity.type
_entity.pdbx_description
1 polymer ?
#
loop_
_entity_poly.entity_id
_entity_poly.type
_entity_poly.pdbx_seq_one_letter_code
_entity_poly.pdbx_strand_id
1 'polypeptide(L)'
;MHPLLAPLKRICRENLTGSKNLIMPSYLDGNALKKSLSREGFFALNLNITTIFDLARDYCDDYISKNKLKILDNSLGQIFLLQILKKLSRKKLLDYFQPPTFSPGISRSIYLAIKELRIAGFSSRNFPHPAIFNPKKSEDLLKIMQEYEKILKEQNY
;
A
#
# COMPACT_ATOMS: atom_id res chain seq x y z
N MET A 1 -20.01 -24.35 -8.72
CA MET A 1 -20.38 -23.35 -7.69
C MET A 1 -19.10 -22.96 -6.96
N HIS A 2 -18.75 -21.66 -6.91
CA HIS A 2 -17.49 -21.23 -6.29
C HIS A 2 -17.44 -21.69 -4.82
N PRO A 3 -16.36 -22.34 -4.36
CA PRO A 3 -16.33 -23.03 -3.05
C PRO A 3 -16.61 -22.11 -1.87
N LEU A 4 -16.34 -20.81 -2.02
CA LEU A 4 -16.58 -19.77 -1.01
C LEU A 4 -18.05 -19.35 -0.85
N LEU A 5 -18.93 -19.69 -1.81
CA LEU A 5 -20.33 -19.27 -1.79
C LEU A 5 -21.18 -20.05 -0.79
N ALA A 6 -20.92 -21.35 -0.62
CA ALA A 6 -21.69 -22.17 0.32
C ALA A 6 -21.47 -21.74 1.79
N PRO A 7 -20.22 -21.51 2.25
CA PRO A 7 -19.97 -20.94 3.57
C PRO A 7 -20.59 -19.55 3.75
N LEU A 8 -20.47 -18.66 2.76
CA LEU A 8 -21.05 -17.32 2.83
C LEU A 8 -22.59 -17.36 2.93
N LYS A 9 -23.25 -18.25 2.17
CA LYS A 9 -24.69 -18.51 2.26
C LYS A 9 -25.10 -18.96 3.66
N ARG A 10 -24.34 -19.86 4.27
CA ARG A 10 -24.60 -20.33 5.64
C ARG A 10 -24.50 -19.17 6.63
N ILE A 11 -23.42 -18.42 6.60
CA ILE A 11 -23.18 -17.28 7.52
C ILE A 11 -24.30 -16.23 7.41
N CYS A 12 -24.74 -15.90 6.20
CA CYS A 12 -25.83 -14.93 6.01
C CYS A 12 -27.20 -15.46 6.45
N ARG A 13 -27.45 -16.77 6.39
CA ARG A 13 -28.68 -17.39 6.91
C ARG A 13 -28.71 -17.42 8.44
N GLU A 14 -27.58 -17.76 9.05
CA GLU A 14 -27.45 -17.84 10.52
C GLU A 14 -27.50 -16.44 11.17
N ASN A 15 -27.14 -15.39 10.43
CA ASN A 15 -27.10 -14.01 10.93
C ASN A 15 -27.82 -13.06 9.98
N LEU A 16 -29.15 -13.04 10.00
CA LEU A 16 -29.95 -12.29 9.02
C LEU A 16 -29.79 -10.77 9.10
N THR A 17 -29.64 -10.21 10.29
CA THR A 17 -29.65 -8.75 10.50
C THR A 17 -28.30 -8.18 10.93
N GLY A 18 -27.40 -9.01 11.45
CA GLY A 18 -26.08 -8.56 11.91
C GLY A 18 -25.22 -8.03 10.76
N SER A 19 -24.51 -6.93 10.99
CA SER A 19 -23.50 -6.43 10.06
C SER A 19 -22.41 -7.48 9.83
N LYS A 20 -22.03 -7.71 8.57
CA LYS A 20 -20.97 -8.63 8.17
C LYS A 20 -19.96 -7.90 7.30
N ASN A 21 -18.72 -7.81 7.77
CA ASN A 21 -17.64 -7.20 7.01
C ASN A 21 -17.00 -8.24 6.09
N LEU A 22 -17.12 -8.01 4.79
CA LEU A 22 -16.48 -8.79 3.75
C LEU A 22 -15.17 -8.12 3.35
N ILE A 23 -14.06 -8.77 3.71
CA ILE A 23 -12.72 -8.29 3.38
C ILE A 23 -12.48 -8.56 1.89
N MET A 24 -12.26 -7.49 1.13
CA MET A 24 -12.06 -7.54 -0.32
C MET A 24 -10.77 -6.83 -0.73
N PRO A 25 -10.19 -7.17 -1.90
CA PRO A 25 -9.01 -6.46 -2.41
C PRO A 25 -9.29 -4.98 -2.68
N SER A 26 -10.50 -4.65 -3.11
CA SER A 26 -10.97 -3.28 -3.29
C SER A 26 -12.49 -3.17 -3.12
N TYR A 27 -12.98 -1.94 -2.93
CA TYR A 27 -14.40 -1.64 -2.97
C TYR A 27 -15.04 -2.00 -4.32
N LEU A 28 -14.30 -1.86 -5.41
CA LEU A 28 -14.80 -2.21 -6.75
C LEU A 28 -15.06 -3.71 -6.84
N ASP A 29 -14.11 -4.53 -6.43
CA ASP A 29 -14.23 -5.99 -6.43
C ASP A 29 -15.36 -6.46 -5.50
N GLY A 30 -15.44 -5.87 -4.31
CA GLY A 30 -16.51 -6.16 -3.35
C GLY A 30 -17.90 -5.81 -3.88
N ASN A 31 -18.06 -4.65 -4.50
CA ASN A 31 -19.33 -4.23 -5.09
C ASN A 31 -19.70 -5.08 -6.31
N ALA A 32 -18.72 -5.48 -7.13
CA ALA A 32 -18.95 -6.41 -8.24
C ALA A 32 -19.46 -7.77 -7.73
N LEU A 33 -18.84 -8.30 -6.68
CA LEU A 33 -19.28 -9.54 -6.04
C LEU A 33 -20.69 -9.42 -5.45
N LYS A 34 -20.98 -8.35 -4.68
CA LYS A 34 -22.33 -8.09 -4.15
C LYS A 34 -23.38 -8.06 -5.26
N LYS A 35 -23.08 -7.39 -6.38
CA LYS A 35 -23.99 -7.30 -7.53
C LYS A 35 -24.23 -8.66 -8.18
N SER A 36 -23.21 -9.51 -8.29
CA SER A 36 -23.35 -10.89 -8.79
C SER A 36 -24.23 -11.73 -7.87
N LEU A 37 -23.98 -11.67 -6.56
CA LEU A 37 -24.76 -12.38 -5.54
C LEU A 37 -26.25 -11.99 -5.59
N SER A 38 -26.56 -10.68 -5.63
CA SER A 38 -27.94 -10.21 -5.70
C SER A 38 -28.68 -10.72 -6.94
N ARG A 39 -27.99 -10.84 -8.10
CA ARG A 39 -28.57 -11.39 -9.34
C ARG A 39 -28.89 -12.88 -9.23
N GLU A 40 -28.13 -13.62 -8.42
CA GLU A 40 -28.35 -15.04 -8.14
C GLU A 40 -29.39 -15.29 -7.03
N GLY A 41 -30.11 -14.24 -6.60
CA GLY A 41 -31.12 -14.35 -5.54
C GLY A 41 -30.54 -14.44 -4.12
N PHE A 42 -29.26 -14.09 -3.94
CA PHE A 42 -28.64 -14.03 -2.62
C PHE A 42 -28.91 -12.66 -1.96
N PHE A 43 -29.44 -12.68 -0.73
CA PHE A 43 -29.67 -11.47 0.05
C PHE A 43 -28.36 -10.96 0.68
N ALA A 44 -27.66 -10.06 -0.02
CA ALA A 44 -26.38 -9.46 0.37
C ALA A 44 -26.50 -8.10 1.11
N LEU A 45 -27.69 -7.75 1.62
CA LEU A 45 -27.96 -6.40 2.15
C LEU A 45 -27.11 -6.02 3.38
N ASN A 46 -26.76 -7.01 4.21
CA ASN A 46 -25.97 -6.82 5.43
C ASN A 46 -24.46 -7.09 5.24
N LEU A 47 -24.00 -7.26 3.99
CA LEU A 47 -22.58 -7.38 3.66
C LEU A 47 -21.97 -6.00 3.40
N ASN A 48 -21.13 -5.55 4.32
CA ASN A 48 -20.33 -4.34 4.18
C ASN A 48 -18.98 -4.70 3.56
N ILE A 49 -18.54 -3.94 2.56
CA ILE A 49 -17.22 -4.14 1.98
C ILE A 49 -16.21 -3.39 2.83
N THR A 50 -15.13 -4.07 3.20
CA THR A 50 -13.98 -3.47 3.87
C THR A 50 -12.70 -3.98 3.19
N THR A 51 -11.63 -3.21 3.23
CA THR A 51 -10.31 -3.65 2.75
C THR A 51 -9.36 -3.87 3.91
N ILE A 52 -8.26 -4.60 3.68
CA ILE A 52 -7.20 -4.76 4.68
C ILE A 52 -6.68 -3.38 5.13
N PHE A 53 -6.63 -2.41 4.22
CA PHE A 53 -6.20 -1.06 4.52
C PHE A 53 -7.19 -0.31 5.42
N ASP A 54 -8.50 -0.48 5.20
CA ASP A 54 -9.52 0.11 6.09
C ASP A 54 -9.40 -0.46 7.49
N LEU A 55 -9.27 -1.79 7.62
CA LEU A 55 -9.07 -2.43 8.92
C LEU A 55 -7.78 -1.96 9.62
N ALA A 56 -6.68 -1.82 8.87
CA ALA A 56 -5.42 -1.32 9.41
C ALA A 56 -5.52 0.15 9.84
N ARG A 57 -6.26 0.97 9.09
CA ARG A 57 -6.55 2.37 9.43
C ARG A 57 -7.36 2.43 10.72
N ASP A 58 -8.50 1.75 10.78
CA ASP A 58 -9.38 1.74 11.95
C ASP A 58 -8.62 1.29 13.22
N TYR A 59 -7.75 0.28 13.08
CA TYR A 59 -6.89 -0.18 14.19
C TYR A 59 -5.85 0.86 14.62
N CYS A 60 -5.36 1.67 13.69
CA CYS A 60 -4.31 2.68 13.94
C CYS A 60 -4.85 4.09 14.18
N ASP A 61 -6.15 4.35 14.04
CA ASP A 61 -6.75 5.69 14.04
C ASP A 61 -6.41 6.50 15.29
N ASP A 62 -6.48 5.82 16.44
CA ASP A 62 -6.11 6.37 17.75
C ASP A 62 -4.64 6.82 17.78
N TYR A 63 -3.74 5.98 17.26
CA TYR A 63 -2.32 6.24 17.21
C TYR A 63 -1.99 7.37 16.23
N ILE A 64 -2.60 7.35 15.04
CA ILE A 64 -2.46 8.39 14.02
C ILE A 64 -2.89 9.74 14.60
N SER A 65 -4.06 9.78 15.26
CA SER A 65 -4.61 11.00 15.85
C SER A 65 -3.75 11.54 16.99
N LYS A 66 -3.36 10.69 17.96
CA LYS A 66 -2.52 11.07 19.10
C LYS A 66 -1.15 11.61 18.68
N ASN A 67 -0.56 11.04 17.63
CA ASN A 67 0.75 11.46 17.12
C ASN A 67 0.67 12.50 15.98
N LYS A 68 -0.55 12.98 15.65
CA LYS A 68 -0.81 13.95 14.57
C LYS A 68 -0.25 13.51 13.21
N LEU A 69 -0.23 12.20 12.97
CA LEU A 69 0.30 11.62 11.74
C LEU A 69 -0.68 11.82 10.58
N LYS A 70 -0.15 11.82 9.36
CA LYS A 70 -0.93 11.93 8.13
C LYS A 70 -0.79 10.65 7.32
N ILE A 71 -1.88 10.20 6.70
CA ILE A 71 -1.81 9.11 5.73
C ILE A 71 -1.27 9.68 4.42
N LEU A 72 -0.12 9.18 3.98
CA LEU A 72 0.46 9.55 2.70
C LEU A 72 -0.35 8.95 1.54
N ASP A 73 -0.85 9.79 0.65
CA ASP A 73 -1.49 9.33 -0.57
C ASP A 73 -0.46 8.89 -1.63
N ASN A 74 -0.87 7.99 -2.52
CA ASN A 74 0.05 7.43 -3.50
C ASN A 74 0.57 8.46 -4.53
N SER A 75 -0.14 9.55 -4.79
CA SER A 75 0.30 10.57 -5.74
C SER A 75 1.39 11.45 -5.13
N LEU A 76 1.21 11.86 -3.87
CA LEU A 76 2.22 12.62 -3.14
C LEU A 76 3.49 11.79 -2.88
N GLY A 77 3.32 10.49 -2.56
CA GLY A 77 4.46 9.57 -2.46
C GLY A 77 5.30 9.53 -3.74
N GLN A 78 4.67 9.47 -4.92
CA GLN A 78 5.39 9.52 -6.20
C GLN A 78 6.12 10.86 -6.42
N ILE A 79 5.50 11.97 -6.02
CA ILE A 79 6.12 13.30 -6.08
C ILE A 79 7.37 13.36 -5.20
N PHE A 80 7.30 12.84 -3.96
CA PHE A 80 8.46 12.75 -3.07
C PHE A 80 9.59 11.94 -3.71
N LEU A 81 9.29 10.79 -4.32
CA LEU A 81 10.33 9.98 -4.97
C LEU A 81 11.00 10.71 -6.13
N LEU A 82 10.25 11.42 -6.96
CA LEU A 82 10.84 12.24 -8.02
C LEU A 82 11.74 13.35 -7.46
N GLN A 83 11.34 13.99 -6.35
CA GLN A 83 12.15 15.00 -5.68
C GLN A 83 13.43 14.41 -5.07
N ILE A 84 13.34 13.23 -4.44
CA ILE A 84 14.49 12.51 -3.87
C ILE A 84 15.50 12.16 -4.96
N LEU A 85 15.04 11.59 -6.09
CA LEU A 85 15.90 11.26 -7.22
C LEU A 85 16.66 12.49 -7.74
N LYS A 86 15.95 13.59 -7.98
CA LYS A 86 16.55 14.86 -8.41
C LYS A 86 17.56 15.40 -7.38
N LYS A 87 17.24 15.34 -6.08
CA LYS A 87 18.11 15.78 -4.98
C LYS A 87 19.39 14.96 -4.92
N LEU A 88 19.29 13.63 -4.91
CA LEU A 88 20.44 12.73 -4.82
C LEU A 88 21.32 12.80 -6.06
N SER A 89 20.71 12.93 -7.25
CA SER A 89 21.46 13.11 -8.51
C SER A 89 22.25 14.42 -8.55
N ARG A 90 21.66 15.54 -8.12
CA ARG A 90 22.38 16.83 -8.03
C ARG A 90 23.60 16.77 -7.11
N LYS A 91 23.53 15.95 -6.06
CA LYS A 91 24.64 15.69 -5.13
C LYS A 91 25.63 14.63 -5.62
N LYS A 92 25.41 14.06 -6.82
CA LYS A 92 26.21 12.95 -7.39
C LYS A 92 26.28 11.73 -6.45
N LEU A 93 25.18 11.41 -5.79
CA LEU A 93 25.09 10.30 -4.83
C LEU A 93 24.48 9.03 -5.44
N LEU A 94 24.11 9.04 -6.73
CA LEU A 94 23.48 7.90 -7.41
C LEU A 94 24.41 7.33 -8.49
N ASP A 95 24.63 6.01 -8.43
CA ASP A 95 25.52 5.29 -9.34
C ASP A 95 24.76 4.49 -10.40
N TYR A 96 23.55 4.04 -10.08
CA TYR A 96 22.67 3.26 -10.96
C TYR A 96 21.58 4.11 -11.61
N PHE A 97 20.83 4.90 -10.83
CA PHE A 97 19.75 5.72 -11.37
C PHE A 97 20.28 7.06 -11.87
N GLN A 98 20.45 7.15 -13.18
CA GLN A 98 21.01 8.34 -13.84
C GLN A 98 19.91 9.34 -14.26
N PRO A 99 20.17 10.66 -14.22
CA PRO A 99 19.17 11.70 -14.49
C PRO A 99 18.37 11.54 -15.79
N PRO A 100 18.92 11.07 -16.93
CA PRO A 100 18.13 10.82 -18.14
C PRO A 100 17.00 9.79 -17.95
N THR A 101 17.09 8.93 -16.93
CA THR A 101 16.08 7.92 -16.62
C THR A 101 14.94 8.44 -15.75
N PHE A 102 15.02 9.69 -15.26
CA PHE A 102 14.03 10.23 -14.32
C PHE A 102 12.73 10.59 -15.03
N SER A 103 11.87 9.59 -15.20
CA SER A 103 10.51 9.74 -15.70
C SER A 103 9.48 9.52 -14.59
N PRO A 104 8.23 9.99 -14.76
CA PRO A 104 7.13 9.65 -13.85
C PRO A 104 6.99 8.14 -13.64
N GLY A 105 7.14 7.34 -14.72
CA GLY A 105 7.09 5.88 -14.65
C GLY A 105 8.18 5.29 -13.75
N ILE A 106 9.43 5.74 -13.89
CA ILE A 106 10.52 5.28 -13.02
C ILE A 106 10.30 5.70 -11.57
N SER A 107 9.89 6.95 -11.32
CA SER A 107 9.59 7.41 -9.96
C SER A 107 8.48 6.60 -9.30
N ARG A 108 7.45 6.23 -10.06
CA ARG A 108 6.35 5.37 -9.61
C ARG A 108 6.84 3.96 -9.29
N SER A 109 7.61 3.34 -10.18
CA SER A 109 8.13 1.99 -9.94
C SER A 109 9.04 1.92 -8.72
N ILE A 110 9.89 2.93 -8.51
CA ILE A 110 10.73 3.01 -7.32
C ILE A 110 9.88 3.23 -6.06
N TYR A 111 8.89 4.12 -6.10
CA TYR A 111 7.97 4.32 -4.98
C TYR A 111 7.26 3.03 -4.56
N LEU A 112 6.74 2.27 -5.53
CA LEU A 112 6.08 1.00 -5.27
C LEU A 112 7.05 -0.03 -4.66
N ALA A 113 8.27 -0.14 -5.20
CA ALA A 113 9.29 -1.03 -4.64
C ALA A 113 9.66 -0.67 -3.19
N ILE A 114 9.84 0.62 -2.89
CA ILE A 114 10.09 1.08 -1.51
C ILE A 114 8.90 0.76 -0.60
N LYS A 115 7.67 0.92 -1.08
CA LYS A 115 6.46 0.59 -0.32
C LYS A 115 6.37 -0.92 -0.03
N GLU A 116 6.65 -1.76 -1.02
CA GLU A 116 6.66 -3.22 -0.87
C GLU A 116 7.72 -3.68 0.14
N LEU A 117 8.94 -3.11 0.06
CA LEU A 117 9.99 -3.38 1.05
C LEU A 117 9.52 -3.03 2.46
N ARG A 118 8.87 -1.89 2.65
CA ARG A 118 8.33 -1.48 3.97
C ARG A 118 7.21 -2.38 4.47
N ILE A 119 6.31 -2.81 3.58
CA ILE A 119 5.26 -3.77 3.93
C ILE A 119 5.87 -5.11 4.36
N ALA A 120 6.99 -5.51 3.76
CA ALA A 120 7.75 -6.70 4.15
C ALA A 120 8.59 -6.52 5.44
N GLY A 121 8.51 -5.36 6.11
CA GLY A 121 9.22 -5.09 7.36
C GLY A 121 10.65 -4.57 7.19
N PHE A 122 11.06 -4.22 5.97
CA PHE A 122 12.36 -3.61 5.71
C PHE A 122 12.31 -2.08 5.86
N SER A 123 13.42 -1.53 6.28
CA SER A 123 13.71 -0.11 6.48
C SER A 123 15.15 0.17 6.02
N SER A 124 15.55 1.43 6.02
CA SER A 124 16.96 1.78 5.80
C SER A 124 17.93 1.14 6.82
N ARG A 125 17.44 0.73 8.01
CA ARG A 125 18.26 0.14 9.08
C ARG A 125 18.51 -1.36 8.93
N ASN A 126 17.64 -2.06 8.22
CA ASN A 126 17.70 -3.51 7.98
C ASN A 126 17.52 -3.83 6.50
N PHE A 127 18.09 -2.99 5.63
CA PHE A 127 17.88 -3.04 4.19
C PHE A 127 18.36 -4.37 3.59
N PRO A 128 17.55 -5.03 2.72
CA PRO A 128 17.84 -6.38 2.26
C PRO A 128 18.82 -6.40 1.09
N HIS A 129 20.06 -5.96 1.31
CA HIS A 129 21.10 -5.93 0.26
C HIS A 129 21.24 -7.27 -0.50
N PRO A 130 21.24 -8.45 0.15
CA PRO A 130 21.43 -9.73 -0.54
C PRO A 130 20.30 -10.10 -1.53
N ALA A 131 19.10 -9.52 -1.35
CA ALA A 131 17.97 -9.79 -2.24
C ALA A 131 18.04 -9.00 -3.56
N ILE A 132 18.93 -8.00 -3.65
CA ILE A 132 19.05 -7.12 -4.82
C ILE A 132 20.34 -7.44 -5.55
N PHE A 133 20.22 -8.18 -6.66
CA PHE A 133 21.36 -8.72 -7.41
C PHE A 133 22.37 -7.66 -7.89
N ASN A 134 21.89 -6.46 -8.30
CA ASN A 134 22.79 -5.40 -8.74
C ASN A 134 23.22 -4.54 -7.54
N PRO A 135 24.52 -4.51 -7.16
CA PRO A 135 24.99 -3.81 -5.97
C PRO A 135 24.80 -2.29 -6.07
N LYS A 136 25.04 -1.68 -7.25
CA LYS A 136 24.82 -0.24 -7.44
C LYS A 136 23.35 0.14 -7.29
N LYS A 137 22.45 -0.69 -7.82
CA LYS A 137 21.00 -0.51 -7.64
C LYS A 137 20.61 -0.64 -6.17
N SER A 138 21.19 -1.61 -5.47
CA SER A 138 20.96 -1.84 -4.03
C SER A 138 21.34 -0.61 -3.21
N GLU A 139 22.55 -0.09 -3.42
CA GLU A 139 23.04 1.12 -2.73
C GLU A 139 22.20 2.36 -3.04
N ASP A 140 21.82 2.57 -4.30
CA ASP A 140 20.96 3.69 -4.66
C ASP A 140 19.56 3.58 -4.02
N LEU A 141 18.97 2.39 -4.00
CA LEU A 141 17.68 2.17 -3.35
C LEU A 141 17.74 2.40 -1.84
N LEU A 142 18.85 2.02 -1.18
CA LEU A 142 19.08 2.33 0.23
C LEU A 142 19.10 3.86 0.46
N LYS A 143 19.89 4.61 -0.33
CA LYS A 143 19.97 6.08 -0.23
C LYS A 143 18.60 6.74 -0.46
N ILE A 144 17.85 6.23 -1.43
CA ILE A 144 16.48 6.69 -1.70
C ILE A 144 15.57 6.41 -0.50
N MET A 145 15.65 5.22 0.10
CA MET A 145 14.87 4.83 1.27
C MET A 145 15.17 5.71 2.49
N GLN A 146 16.45 6.03 2.72
CA GLN A 146 16.88 6.92 3.80
C GLN A 146 16.28 8.33 3.65
N GLU A 147 16.35 8.92 2.46
CA GLU A 147 15.76 10.23 2.20
C GLU A 147 14.23 10.20 2.26
N TYR A 148 13.61 9.10 1.82
CA TYR A 148 12.17 8.90 1.94
C TYR A 148 11.72 8.85 3.40
N GLU A 149 12.34 8.01 4.22
CA GLU A 149 12.05 7.91 5.66
C GLU A 149 12.27 9.23 6.39
N LYS A 150 13.31 9.99 5.99
CA LYS A 150 13.55 11.34 6.50
C LYS A 150 12.38 12.27 6.19
N ILE A 151 11.91 12.31 4.94
CA ILE A 151 10.77 13.15 4.52
C ILE A 151 9.50 12.79 5.31
N LEU A 152 9.22 11.48 5.49
CA LEU A 152 8.06 11.05 6.26
C LEU A 152 8.10 11.58 7.69
N LYS A 153 9.27 11.44 8.34
CA LYS A 153 9.47 11.93 9.71
C LYS A 153 9.34 13.46 9.80
N GLU A 154 9.94 14.20 8.87
CA GLU A 154 9.93 15.67 8.87
C GLU A 154 8.53 16.25 8.61
N GLN A 155 7.72 15.57 7.78
CA GLN A 155 6.37 16.04 7.43
C GLN A 155 5.25 15.35 8.23
N ASN A 156 5.61 14.52 9.20
CA ASN A 156 4.73 13.78 10.11
C ASN A 156 3.75 12.84 9.37
N TYR A 157 4.27 12.04 8.44
CA TYR A 157 3.58 10.91 7.79
C TYR A 157 3.91 9.57 8.46
#